data_AF-A0A0R3G3D7-F1
#
_entry.id   AF-A0A0R3G3D7-F1
#
_cell.length_a   1.000
_cell.length_b   1.000
_cell.length_c   1.000
_cell.angle_alpha   90.00
_cell.angle_beta   90.00
_cell.angle_gamma   90.00
#
_symmetry.space_group_name_H-M   'P 1'
#
loop_
_entity.id
_entity.type
_entity.pdbx_description
1 polymer ?
#
loop_
_entity_poly.entity_id
_entity_poly.type
_entity_poly.pdbx_seq_one_letter_code
_entity_poly.pdbx_strand_id
1 'polypeptide(L)'
;MTVLLVRYREMVAAAEWLIKSAEDVKSRYGSTKGDVEQLLHGSWKGIAPEVHKELWADWDEGFELVQAAMIKMAVHIIDTAKALREASSDL
;
A
#
# COMPACT_ATOMS: atom_id res chain seq x y z
N MET A 1 -25.04 21.49 7.77
CA MET A 1 -23.71 20.85 7.60
C MET A 1 -22.98 21.62 6.51
N THR A 2 -21.82 22.24 6.81
CA THR A 2 -21.08 23.06 5.84
C THR A 2 -20.40 22.19 4.78
N VAL A 3 -20.23 22.69 3.57
CA VAL A 3 -19.54 21.99 2.46
C VAL A 3 -18.15 21.51 2.87
N LEU A 4 -17.45 22.29 3.71
CA LEU A 4 -16.13 21.97 4.24
C LEU A 4 -16.14 20.73 5.15
N LEU A 5 -17.18 20.55 5.97
CA LEU A 5 -17.31 19.35 6.81
C LEU A 5 -17.55 18.08 5.97
N VAL A 6 -18.26 18.21 4.84
CA VAL A 6 -18.46 17.10 3.90
C VAL A 6 -17.14 16.72 3.25
N ARG A 7 -16.39 17.69 2.72
CA ARG A 7 -15.07 17.45 2.09
C ARG A 7 -14.07 16.82 3.06
N TYR A 8 -14.04 17.29 4.31
CA TYR A 8 -13.22 16.68 5.36
C TYR A 8 -13.52 15.18 5.53
N ARG A 9 -14.80 14.82 5.64
CA ARG A 9 -15.23 13.43 5.83
C ARG A 9 -14.88 12.56 4.62
N GLU A 10 -15.09 13.08 3.41
CA GLU A 10 -14.72 12.38 2.17
C GLU A 10 -13.21 12.10 2.09
N MET A 11 -12.37 13.07 2.46
CA MET A 11 -10.92 12.90 2.47
C MET A 11 -10.46 11.87 3.50
N VAL A 12 -11.01 11.92 4.72
CA VAL A 12 -10.68 10.92 5.76
C VAL A 12 -11.09 9.52 5.31
N ALA A 13 -12.30 9.35 4.77
CA ALA A 13 -12.77 8.06 4.28
C ALA A 13 -11.89 7.52 3.12
N ALA A 14 -11.43 8.39 2.22
CA ALA A 14 -10.51 8.02 1.15
C ALA A 14 -9.15 7.53 1.70
N ALA A 15 -8.61 8.19 2.72
CA ALA A 15 -7.36 7.78 3.37
C ALA A 15 -7.50 6.44 4.10
N GLU A 16 -8.58 6.24 4.86
CA GLU A 16 -8.88 4.98 5.53
C GLU A 16 -9.02 3.82 4.52
N TRP A 17 -9.70 4.07 3.40
CA TRP A 17 -9.81 3.09 2.33
C TRP A 17 -8.46 2.75 1.70
N LEU A 18 -7.57 3.74 1.55
CA LEU A 18 -6.22 3.54 1.02
C LEU A 18 -5.36 2.68 1.96
N ILE A 19 -5.45 2.92 3.28
CA ILE A 19 -4.76 2.12 4.32
C ILE A 19 -5.24 0.68 4.26
N LYS A 20 -6.55 0.45 4.27
CA LYS A 20 -7.11 -0.90 4.15
C LYS A 20 -6.68 -1.59 2.85
N SER A 21 -6.71 -0.85 1.74
CA SER A 21 -6.28 -1.39 0.45
C SER A 21 -4.79 -1.78 0.45
N ALA A 22 -3.94 -1.07 1.20
CA ALA A 22 -2.53 -1.40 1.36
C ALA A 22 -2.34 -2.74 2.12
N GLU A 23 -3.24 -3.08 3.05
CA GLU A 23 -3.26 -4.39 3.72
C GLU A 23 -3.77 -5.48 2.77
N ASP A 24 -4.80 -5.21 1.98
CA ASP A 24 -5.35 -6.15 0.99
C ASP A 24 -4.31 -6.48 -0.09
N VAL A 25 -3.53 -5.49 -0.54
CA VAL A 25 -2.42 -5.67 -1.49
C VAL A 25 -1.38 -6.63 -0.89
N LYS A 26 -1.09 -6.56 0.41
CA LYS A 26 -0.21 -7.51 1.11
C LYS A 26 -0.68 -8.94 1.03
N SER A 27 -1.96 -9.16 1.32
CA SER A 27 -2.55 -10.49 1.29
C SER A 27 -2.50 -11.09 -0.12
N ARG A 28 -2.87 -10.31 -1.14
CA ARG A 28 -2.84 -10.76 -2.54
C ARG A 28 -1.42 -11.06 -3.01
N TYR A 29 -0.45 -10.23 -2.63
CA TYR A 29 0.94 -10.39 -3.03
C TYR A 29 1.55 -11.69 -2.47
N GLY A 30 1.25 -12.02 -1.22
CA GLY A 30 1.67 -13.30 -0.62
C GLY A 30 1.11 -14.52 -1.37
N SER A 31 -0.15 -14.45 -1.82
CA SER A 31 -0.74 -15.50 -2.66
C SER A 31 -0.03 -15.62 -4.00
N THR A 32 0.20 -14.50 -4.68
CA THR A 32 0.90 -14.49 -5.98
C THR A 32 2.32 -15.01 -5.86
N LYS A 33 3.04 -14.69 -4.78
CA LYS A 33 4.38 -15.22 -4.51
C LYS A 33 4.36 -16.75 -4.46
N GLY A 34 3.41 -17.33 -3.70
CA GLY A 34 3.24 -18.78 -3.60
C GLY A 34 2.92 -19.44 -4.95
N ASP A 35 2.06 -18.81 -5.77
CA ASP A 35 1.73 -19.31 -7.11
C ASP A 35 2.97 -19.31 -8.02
N VAL A 36 3.77 -18.25 -7.98
CA VAL A 36 5.01 -18.13 -8.76
C VAL A 36 6.06 -19.15 -8.27
N GLU A 37 6.21 -19.32 -6.95
CA GLU A 37 7.07 -20.38 -6.37
C GLU A 37 6.66 -21.76 -6.88
N GLN A 38 5.37 -22.07 -6.91
CA GLN A 38 4.87 -23.35 -7.39
C GLN A 38 5.13 -23.57 -8.88
N LEU A 39 4.90 -22.55 -9.71
CA LEU A 39 5.16 -22.62 -11.15
C LEU A 39 6.65 -22.82 -11.46
N LEU A 40 7.52 -22.16 -10.71
CA LEU A 40 8.96 -22.19 -10.94
C LEU A 40 9.67 -23.37 -10.27
N HIS A 41 9.03 -24.09 -9.36
CA HIS A 41 9.62 -25.18 -8.58
C HIS A 41 10.37 -26.21 -9.44
N GLY A 42 9.85 -26.57 -10.60
CA GLY A 42 10.52 -27.49 -11.54
C GLY A 42 11.61 -26.83 -12.39
N SER A 43 11.40 -25.58 -12.81
CA SER A 43 12.31 -24.80 -13.68
C SER A 43 13.58 -24.36 -12.97
N TRP A 44 13.56 -24.34 -11.64
CA TRP A 44 14.67 -23.92 -10.79
C TRP A 44 15.70 -24.99 -10.48
N LYS A 45 15.47 -26.21 -10.96
CA LYS A 45 16.42 -27.31 -10.79
C LYS A 45 17.73 -27.01 -11.52
N GLY A 46 18.79 -26.74 -10.74
CA GLY A 46 20.13 -26.46 -11.26
C GLY A 46 20.51 -24.96 -11.30
N ILE A 47 19.60 -24.06 -10.93
CA ILE A 47 19.94 -22.65 -10.70
C ILE A 47 20.56 -22.52 -9.30
N ALA A 48 21.54 -21.63 -9.17
CA ALA A 48 22.21 -21.38 -7.89
C ALA A 48 21.21 -20.81 -6.87
N PRO A 49 21.18 -21.32 -5.62
CA PRO A 49 20.26 -20.85 -4.57
C PRO A 49 20.31 -19.34 -4.34
N GLU A 50 21.45 -18.70 -4.59
CA GLU A 50 21.65 -17.29 -4.28
C GLU A 50 20.90 -16.38 -5.26
N VAL A 51 20.74 -16.82 -6.50
CA VAL A 51 19.90 -16.16 -7.50
C VAL A 51 18.43 -16.22 -7.09
N HIS A 52 17.98 -17.32 -6.48
CA HIS A 52 16.61 -17.41 -5.98
C HIS A 52 16.37 -16.43 -4.83
N LYS A 53 17.39 -16.27 -3.97
CA LYS A 53 17.31 -15.36 -2.83
C LYS A 53 17.26 -13.90 -3.27
N GLU A 54 18.10 -13.49 -4.23
CA GLU A 54 18.10 -12.13 -4.77
C GLU A 54 16.78 -11.80 -5.47
N LEU A 55 16.28 -12.70 -6.34
CA LEU A 55 15.00 -12.48 -7.03
C LEU A 55 13.82 -12.33 -6.07
N TRP A 56 13.79 -13.13 -5.00
CA TRP A 56 12.74 -12.98 -3.99
C TRP A 56 12.89 -11.74 -3.11
N ALA A 57 14.13 -11.30 -2.87
CA ALA A 57 14.37 -10.04 -2.16
C ALA A 57 13.85 -8.85 -2.97
N ASP A 58 14.15 -8.79 -4.28
CA ASP A 58 13.63 -7.74 -5.17
C ASP A 58 12.10 -7.74 -5.24
N TRP A 59 11.50 -8.94 -5.28
CA TRP A 59 10.05 -9.11 -5.23
C TRP A 59 9.46 -8.58 -3.92
N ASP A 60 10.04 -8.94 -2.77
CA ASP A 60 9.56 -8.49 -1.47
C ASP A 60 9.74 -6.96 -1.30
N GLU A 61 10.88 -6.40 -1.74
CA GLU A 61 11.17 -4.96 -1.70
C GLU A 61 10.17 -4.16 -2.56
N GLY A 62 9.91 -4.59 -3.79
CA GLY A 62 8.97 -3.90 -4.68
C GLY A 62 7.57 -3.80 -4.08
N PHE A 63 7.15 -4.82 -3.34
CA PHE A 63 5.89 -4.82 -2.63
C PHE A 63 5.87 -3.86 -1.44
N GLU A 64 6.92 -3.88 -0.62
CA GLU A 64 7.05 -2.96 0.51
C GLU A 64 7.01 -1.50 0.05
N LEU A 65 7.63 -1.20 -1.10
CA LEU A 65 7.60 0.13 -1.71
C LEU A 65 6.18 0.57 -2.11
N VAL A 66 5.39 -0.31 -2.71
CA VAL A 66 3.99 -0.02 -3.07
C VAL A 66 3.16 0.22 -1.82
N GLN A 67 3.28 -0.66 -0.82
CA GLN A 67 2.54 -0.53 0.44
C GLN A 67 2.90 0.78 1.16
N ALA A 68 4.19 1.10 1.24
CA ALA A 68 4.67 2.32 1.86
C ALA A 68 4.17 3.57 1.12
N ALA A 69 4.14 3.55 -0.22
CA ALA A 69 3.62 4.65 -1.02
C ALA A 69 2.12 4.91 -0.76
N MET A 70 1.31 3.83 -0.66
CA MET A 70 -0.11 3.92 -0.32
C MET A 70 -0.30 4.53 1.08
N ILE A 71 0.39 4.00 2.09
CA ILE A 71 0.28 4.51 3.47
C ILE A 71 0.72 5.98 3.55
N LYS A 72 1.82 6.35 2.88
CA LYS A 72 2.32 7.72 2.84
C LYS A 72 1.29 8.68 2.23
N MET A 73 0.63 8.28 1.14
CA MET A 73 -0.44 9.08 0.53
C MET A 73 -1.65 9.22 1.47
N ALA A 74 -2.03 8.16 2.19
CA ALA A 74 -3.14 8.23 3.16
C ALA A 74 -2.84 9.25 4.27
N VAL A 75 -1.62 9.22 4.81
CA VAL A 75 -1.16 10.18 5.83
C VAL A 75 -1.24 11.61 5.30
N HIS A 76 -0.73 11.86 4.09
CA HIS A 76 -0.80 13.20 3.47
C HIS A 76 -2.24 13.68 3.27
N ILE A 77 -3.18 12.80 2.90
CA ILE A 77 -4.60 13.14 2.76
C ILE A 77 -5.17 13.54 4.12
N ILE A 78 -4.88 12.78 5.18
CA ILE A 78 -5.35 13.07 6.55
C ILE A 78 -4.81 14.41 7.04
N ASP A 79 -3.52 14.67 6.85
CA ASP A 79 -2.88 15.92 7.27
C ASP A 79 -3.47 17.11 6.51
N THR A 80 -3.70 16.97 5.21
CA THR A 80 -4.36 17.99 4.39
C THR A 80 -5.80 18.24 4.86
N ALA A 81 -6.55 17.18 5.19
CA ALA A 81 -7.91 17.30 5.69
C ALA A 81 -7.95 18.04 7.04
N LYS A 82 -7.02 17.75 7.96
CA LYS A 82 -6.89 18.47 9.24
C LYS A 82 -6.59 19.95 9.02
N ALA A 83 -5.62 20.27 8.17
CA ALA A 83 -5.27 21.66 7.87
C ALA A 83 -6.45 22.45 7.26
N LEU A 84 -7.22 21.83 6.36
CA LEU A 84 -8.44 22.43 5.80
C LEU A 84 -9.51 22.69 6.88
N ARG A 85 -9.65 21.79 7.86
CA ARG A 85 -10.60 21.94 8.95
C ARG A 85 -10.20 23.07 9.90
N GLU A 86 -8.92 23.18 10.22
CA GLU A 86 -8.38 24.26 11.07
C GLU A 86 -8.54 25.63 10.40
N ALA A 87 -8.14 25.75 9.13
CA ALA A 87 -8.34 26.99 8.37
C ALA A 87 -9.82 27.39 8.23
N SER A 88 -10.74 26.41 8.24
CA SER A 88 -12.18 26.66 8.23
C SER A 88 -12.76 27.05 9.59
N SER A 89 -12.13 26.70 10.71
CA SER A 89 -12.60 27.09 12.05
C SER A 89 -12.17 28.48 12.47
N ASP A 90 -11.14 29.02 11.81
CA ASP A 90 -10.63 30.38 12.03
C ASP A 90 -11.39 31.45 11.21
N LEU A 91 -12.31 31.02 10.34
CA LEU A 91 -13.22 31.85 9.52
C LEU A 91 -14.63 31.91 10.13
#